data_AF-A0A2E1DH60-F1
#
_entry.id   AF-A0A2E1DH60-F1
#
_cell.length_a   1.000
_cell.length_b   1.000
_cell.length_c   1.000
_cell.angle_alpha   90.00
_cell.angle_beta   90.00
_cell.angle_gamma   90.00
#
_symmetry.space_group_name_H-M   'P 1'
#
loop_
_entity.id
_entity.type
_entity.pdbx_description
1 polymer ?
#
loop_
_entity_poly.entity_id
_entity_poly.type
_entity_poly.pdbx_seq_one_letter_code
_entity_poly.pdbx_strand_id
1 'polypeptide(L)'
;FNTNCASCHKLDRKMTGPALRYVEKRLSEDEGLDREWLYKWIRNSSSLIKSGDAYAVKIYEEYNKAAMTAYPQLTNTDIDNILAYTAQDKVVPKPAAVVAAVNAGPSNGLGLTDEIILGVFTILFLLLSLGLVVVTKTLKNLAELKGVKVKEKKKGKPIWKAYLENQFLMLCTAILFLLVSAYGFYGWTMQVGVNQGYMPVQPIHYSHKIHSGDNKIDCNYCHSSAKVSKHSGIPSLNICMNCHKSIYEYNGETTEEYTKEFYDAEIQKLYKAVGWDDEAQEYTGVTYPVKWVRIHNLPDFAYFNHSQHVSVAGIECQTCHGPVEEMEIMYQHSPLTMGWCINCHRETNVKIKDNEYYDRIHAELSKKYGVEELTAAQMGGLECGKCHY
;
A
#
# COMPACT_ATOMS: atom_id res chain seq x y z
N PHE A 1 -21.31 12.14 -24.69
CA PHE A 1 -20.27 12.87 -23.93
C PHE A 1 -19.05 11.99 -23.66
N ASN A 2 -19.12 11.02 -22.74
CA ASN A 2 -17.96 10.28 -22.20
C ASN A 2 -16.93 9.81 -23.24
N THR A 3 -17.37 9.13 -24.31
CA THR A 3 -16.50 8.56 -25.35
C THR A 3 -15.67 9.59 -26.13
N ASN A 4 -16.23 10.77 -26.41
CA ASN A 4 -15.68 11.71 -27.40
C ASN A 4 -15.28 13.08 -26.80
N CYS A 5 -15.74 13.42 -25.59
CA CYS A 5 -15.60 14.75 -25.01
C CYS A 5 -14.85 14.76 -23.67
N ALA A 6 -15.10 13.77 -22.81
CA ALA A 6 -14.67 13.79 -21.40
C ALA A 6 -13.15 13.66 -21.17
N SER A 7 -12.41 13.29 -22.22
CA SER A 7 -10.95 13.23 -22.28
C SER A 7 -10.30 14.62 -22.33
N CYS A 8 -10.94 15.60 -22.96
CA CYS A 8 -10.41 16.95 -23.17
C CYS A 8 -11.20 18.04 -22.43
N HIS A 9 -12.48 17.77 -22.13
CA HIS A 9 -13.39 18.72 -21.47
C HIS A 9 -13.92 18.15 -20.17
N LYS A 10 -14.05 19.04 -19.17
CA LYS A 10 -14.94 18.83 -18.02
C LYS A 10 -16.16 19.75 -18.15
N LEU A 11 -17.18 19.47 -17.36
CA LEU A 11 -18.41 20.26 -17.36
C LEU A 11 -18.19 21.57 -16.57
N ASP A 12 -17.66 21.47 -15.35
CA ASP A 12 -17.66 22.56 -14.37
C ASP A 12 -16.32 23.30 -14.20
N ARG A 13 -15.25 22.95 -14.93
CA ARG A 13 -13.97 23.72 -14.98
C ARG A 13 -13.21 23.55 -16.30
N LYS A 14 -12.18 24.38 -16.52
CA LYS A 14 -11.24 24.29 -17.65
C LYS A 14 -10.39 23.01 -17.59
N MET A 15 -9.87 22.59 -18.74
CA MET A 15 -8.93 21.48 -18.91
C MET A 15 -8.19 21.70 -20.26
N THR A 16 -7.93 20.65 -21.05
CA THR A 16 -7.42 20.77 -22.43
C THR A 16 -8.33 21.60 -23.34
N GLY A 17 -9.62 21.65 -23.03
CA GLY A 17 -10.60 22.58 -23.61
C GLY A 17 -11.45 23.26 -22.54
N PRO A 18 -12.30 24.23 -22.93
CA PRO A 18 -13.14 25.01 -22.02
C PRO A 18 -14.20 24.16 -21.29
N ALA A 19 -14.62 24.68 -20.14
CA ALA A 19 -15.72 24.15 -19.33
C ALA A 19 -17.03 24.10 -20.15
N LEU A 20 -17.65 22.93 -20.26
CA LEU A 20 -18.81 22.74 -21.14
C LEU A 20 -20.18 22.94 -20.49
N ARG A 21 -20.31 23.08 -19.16
CA ARG A 21 -21.64 23.27 -18.56
C ARG A 21 -22.28 24.57 -19.06
N TYR A 22 -23.54 24.46 -19.48
CA TYR A 22 -24.32 25.51 -20.14
C TYR A 22 -23.63 26.16 -21.36
N VAL A 23 -22.73 25.45 -22.06
CA VAL A 23 -21.93 26.03 -23.17
C VAL A 23 -22.80 26.66 -24.26
N GLU A 24 -23.91 26.05 -24.64
CA GLU A 24 -24.84 26.62 -25.63
C GLU A 24 -25.42 27.96 -25.16
N LYS A 25 -25.96 27.99 -23.94
CA LYS A 25 -26.51 29.21 -23.33
C LYS A 25 -25.44 30.30 -23.25
N ARG A 26 -24.26 29.94 -22.73
CA ARG A 26 -23.12 30.87 -22.56
C ARG A 26 -22.67 31.47 -23.90
N LEU A 27 -22.51 30.67 -24.95
CA LEU A 27 -22.12 31.17 -26.26
C LEU A 27 -23.21 32.04 -26.91
N SER A 28 -24.49 31.72 -26.67
CA SER A 28 -25.61 32.53 -27.15
C SER A 28 -25.80 33.85 -26.39
N GLU A 29 -25.40 33.92 -25.11
CA GLU A 29 -25.52 35.11 -24.26
C GLU A 29 -24.28 36.01 -24.32
N ASP A 30 -23.06 35.44 -24.26
CA ASP A 30 -21.80 36.19 -24.17
C ASP A 30 -21.27 36.63 -25.56
N GLU A 31 -21.42 35.78 -26.59
CA GLU A 31 -20.78 35.95 -27.91
C GLU A 31 -21.81 36.01 -29.06
N GLY A 32 -23.10 35.81 -28.78
CA GLY A 32 -24.19 35.82 -29.77
C GLY A 32 -24.19 34.64 -30.75
N LEU A 33 -23.51 33.54 -30.42
CA LEU A 33 -23.34 32.37 -31.29
C LEU A 33 -24.46 31.35 -31.09
N ASP A 34 -24.98 30.82 -32.20
CA ASP A 34 -26.13 29.92 -32.22
C ASP A 34 -25.74 28.41 -32.27
N ARG A 35 -26.76 27.55 -32.24
CA ARG A 35 -26.55 26.10 -32.36
C ARG A 35 -25.98 25.68 -33.72
N GLU A 36 -26.25 26.44 -34.79
CA GLU A 36 -25.66 26.20 -36.12
C GLU A 36 -24.16 26.49 -36.16
N TRP A 37 -23.66 27.46 -35.38
CA TRP A 37 -22.23 27.63 -35.14
C TRP A 37 -21.65 26.43 -34.40
N LEU A 38 -22.31 25.96 -33.33
CA LEU A 38 -21.87 24.79 -32.55
C LEU A 38 -21.81 23.50 -33.39
N TYR A 39 -22.76 23.26 -34.30
CA TYR A 39 -22.70 22.13 -35.24
C TYR A 39 -21.46 22.19 -36.14
N LYS A 40 -21.09 23.39 -36.62
CA LYS A 40 -19.90 23.59 -37.48
C LYS A 40 -18.61 23.40 -36.68
N TRP A 41 -18.55 23.95 -35.47
CA TRP A 41 -17.40 23.83 -34.56
C TRP A 41 -17.14 22.38 -34.13
N ILE A 42 -18.15 21.65 -33.68
CA ILE A 42 -17.99 20.27 -33.19
C ILE A 42 -17.62 19.32 -34.34
N ARG A 43 -18.14 19.55 -35.55
CA ARG A 43 -17.77 18.76 -36.74
C ARG A 43 -16.38 19.09 -37.26
N ASN A 44 -16.00 20.37 -37.36
CA ASN A 44 -14.71 20.79 -37.92
C ASN A 44 -14.30 22.21 -37.47
N SER A 45 -13.92 22.34 -36.19
CA SER A 45 -13.30 23.53 -35.60
C SER A 45 -12.15 24.11 -36.44
N SER A 46 -11.29 23.24 -36.97
CA SER A 46 -10.18 23.59 -37.87
C SER A 46 -10.61 24.32 -39.14
N SER A 47 -11.86 24.14 -39.61
CA SER A 47 -12.40 24.90 -40.74
C SER A 47 -12.80 26.32 -40.35
N LEU A 48 -13.37 26.53 -39.15
CA LEU A 48 -13.76 27.86 -38.66
C LEU A 48 -12.52 28.70 -38.30
N ILE A 49 -11.52 28.08 -37.67
CA ILE A 49 -10.22 28.71 -37.40
C ILE A 49 -9.58 29.17 -38.72
N LYS A 50 -9.59 28.34 -39.77
CA LYS A 50 -9.04 28.67 -41.08
C LYS A 50 -9.86 29.70 -41.87
N SER A 51 -11.17 29.84 -41.62
CA SER A 51 -11.97 30.91 -42.21
C SER A 51 -11.83 32.25 -41.50
N GLY A 52 -11.05 32.34 -40.42
CA GLY A 52 -10.87 33.56 -39.64
C GLY A 52 -12.08 33.92 -38.77
N ASP A 53 -12.88 32.93 -38.36
CA ASP A 53 -13.96 33.15 -37.40
C ASP A 53 -13.38 33.67 -36.06
N ALA A 54 -13.88 34.82 -35.60
CA ALA A 54 -13.27 35.56 -34.50
C ALA A 54 -13.28 34.79 -33.18
N TYR A 55 -14.35 34.04 -32.89
CA TYR A 55 -14.43 33.24 -31.67
C TYR A 55 -13.62 31.95 -31.79
N ALA A 56 -13.66 31.31 -32.96
CA ALA A 56 -12.85 30.13 -33.27
C ALA A 56 -11.34 30.40 -33.11
N VAL A 57 -10.85 31.55 -33.56
CA VAL A 57 -9.46 31.97 -33.39
C VAL A 57 -9.17 32.35 -31.93
N LYS A 58 -10.04 33.13 -31.28
CA LYS A 58 -9.93 33.51 -29.86
C LYS A 58 -9.76 32.29 -28.95
N ILE A 59 -10.63 31.29 -29.08
CA ILE A 59 -10.59 30.09 -28.23
C ILE A 59 -9.41 29.17 -28.58
N TYR A 60 -8.95 29.17 -29.84
CA TYR A 60 -7.76 28.42 -30.23
C TYR A 60 -6.46 29.01 -29.66
N GLU A 61 -6.34 30.34 -29.62
CA GLU A 61 -5.22 31.01 -28.94
C GLU A 61 -5.28 30.84 -27.41
N GLU A 62 -6.46 30.96 -26.77
CA GLU A 62 -6.61 30.77 -25.31
C GLU A 62 -6.16 29.37 -24.86
N TYR A 63 -6.54 28.30 -25.59
CA TYR A 63 -6.20 26.92 -25.23
C TYR A 63 -4.89 26.46 -25.88
N ASN A 64 -3.86 27.32 -25.87
CA ASN A 64 -2.48 27.01 -26.30
C ASN A 64 -2.37 26.36 -27.69
N LYS A 65 -3.25 26.73 -28.63
CA LYS A 65 -3.33 26.19 -30.00
C LYS A 65 -3.58 24.68 -30.03
N ALA A 66 -4.23 24.12 -29.01
CA ALA A 66 -4.62 22.72 -28.95
C ALA A 66 -5.64 22.38 -30.07
N ALA A 67 -5.30 21.38 -30.88
CA ALA A 67 -6.17 20.92 -31.95
C ALA A 67 -7.32 20.06 -31.42
N MET A 68 -8.55 20.58 -31.43
CA MET A 68 -9.75 19.79 -31.17
C MET A 68 -9.99 18.81 -32.33
N THR A 69 -10.15 17.52 -32.01
CA THR A 69 -10.53 16.47 -32.96
C THR A 69 -11.82 16.83 -33.70
N ALA A 70 -11.83 16.67 -35.03
CA ALA A 70 -13.01 16.84 -35.85
C ALA A 70 -13.95 15.63 -35.72
N TYR A 71 -15.26 15.88 -35.52
CA TYR A 71 -16.29 14.83 -35.41
C TYR A 71 -17.34 14.91 -36.54
N PRO A 72 -16.95 14.79 -37.83
CA PRO A 72 -17.88 14.91 -38.95
C PRO A 72 -18.96 13.83 -38.98
N GLN A 73 -18.76 12.71 -38.28
CA GLN A 73 -19.70 11.59 -38.18
C GLN A 73 -20.88 11.83 -37.22
N LEU A 74 -20.84 12.87 -36.38
CA LEU A 74 -21.95 13.15 -35.44
C LEU A 74 -23.10 13.85 -36.18
N THR A 75 -24.32 13.31 -36.02
CA THR A 75 -25.56 13.92 -36.52
C THR A 75 -25.92 15.16 -35.70
N ASN A 76 -26.88 15.98 -36.16
CA ASN A 76 -27.35 17.11 -35.34
C ASN A 76 -27.91 16.58 -34.02
N THR A 77 -28.69 15.50 -34.05
CA THR A 77 -29.28 14.84 -32.87
C THR A 77 -28.22 14.32 -31.89
N ASP A 78 -27.08 13.82 -32.34
CA ASP A 78 -25.97 13.45 -31.45
C ASP A 78 -25.40 14.67 -30.72
N ILE A 79 -25.27 15.80 -31.43
CA ILE A 79 -24.78 17.06 -30.88
C ILE A 79 -25.83 17.67 -29.94
N ASP A 80 -27.12 17.67 -30.30
CA ASP A 80 -28.24 18.06 -29.45
C ASP A 80 -28.22 17.31 -28.11
N ASN A 81 -28.06 15.98 -28.16
CA ASN A 81 -27.98 15.14 -26.96
C ASN A 81 -26.73 15.43 -26.12
N ILE A 82 -25.60 15.79 -26.74
CA ILE A 82 -24.39 16.23 -26.02
C ILE A 82 -24.62 17.60 -25.36
N LEU A 83 -25.20 18.57 -26.07
CA LEU A 83 -25.50 19.90 -25.54
C LEU A 83 -26.52 19.82 -24.39
N ALA A 84 -27.60 19.05 -24.55
CA ALA A 84 -28.59 18.80 -23.52
C ALA A 84 -27.97 18.14 -22.26
N TYR A 85 -27.04 17.20 -22.42
CA TYR A 85 -26.29 16.64 -21.29
C TYR A 85 -25.41 17.70 -20.60
N THR A 86 -24.77 18.61 -21.36
CA THR A 86 -24.03 19.74 -20.79
C THR A 86 -24.91 20.82 -20.17
N ALA A 87 -26.22 20.82 -20.44
CA ALA A 87 -27.20 21.76 -19.88
C ALA A 87 -27.91 21.21 -18.62
N GLN A 88 -27.54 20.04 -18.12
CA GLN A 88 -28.02 19.53 -16.83
C GLN A 88 -27.41 20.32 -15.65
N ASP A 89 -28.12 20.38 -14.52
CA ASP A 89 -27.58 20.90 -13.27
C ASP A 89 -26.41 20.05 -12.74
N LYS A 90 -25.57 20.63 -11.88
CA LYS A 90 -24.49 19.90 -11.20
C LYS A 90 -25.07 18.96 -10.14
N VAL A 91 -25.27 17.70 -10.50
CA VAL A 91 -25.64 16.63 -9.57
C VAL A 91 -24.55 16.49 -8.50
N VAL A 92 -24.88 16.79 -7.24
CA VAL A 92 -24.02 16.49 -6.10
C VAL A 92 -24.19 15.00 -5.76
N PRO A 93 -23.15 14.16 -5.90
CA PRO A 93 -23.28 12.74 -5.58
C PRO A 93 -23.48 12.56 -4.08
N LYS A 94 -24.59 11.95 -3.70
CA LYS A 94 -24.81 11.48 -2.32
C LYS A 94 -23.90 10.26 -2.08
N PRO A 95 -23.18 10.15 -0.94
CA PRO A 95 -22.33 9.00 -0.67
C PRO A 95 -23.08 7.68 -0.83
N ALA A 96 -22.50 6.75 -1.59
CA ALA A 96 -23.01 5.40 -1.72
C ALA A 96 -22.78 4.64 -0.40
N ALA A 97 -23.80 3.97 0.12
CA ALA A 97 -23.65 3.15 1.31
C ALA A 97 -22.81 1.91 0.96
N VAL A 98 -21.64 1.79 1.59
CA VAL A 98 -20.73 0.66 1.37
C VAL A 98 -21.37 -0.63 1.90
N VAL A 99 -21.62 -1.59 1.01
CA VAL A 99 -22.03 -2.93 1.39
C VAL A 99 -20.77 -3.71 1.77
N ALA A 100 -20.54 -3.91 3.06
CA ALA A 100 -19.33 -4.55 3.57
C ALA A 100 -19.23 -6.02 3.13
N ALA A 101 -18.44 -6.29 2.09
CA ALA A 101 -18.10 -7.63 1.65
C ALA A 101 -17.03 -8.24 2.58
N VAL A 102 -17.46 -9.02 3.57
CA VAL A 102 -16.56 -9.65 4.55
C VAL A 102 -15.84 -10.84 3.91
N ASN A 103 -14.65 -10.59 3.35
CA ASN A 103 -13.78 -11.65 2.83
C ASN A 103 -13.21 -12.49 3.99
N ALA A 104 -13.75 -13.69 4.17
CA ALA A 104 -13.24 -14.66 5.14
C ALA A 104 -11.99 -15.36 4.60
N GLY A 105 -10.82 -14.99 5.13
CA GLY A 105 -9.58 -15.76 4.95
C GLY A 105 -9.67 -17.16 5.56
N PRO A 106 -8.85 -18.13 5.10
CA PRO A 106 -8.96 -19.53 5.51
C PRO A 106 -8.63 -19.72 7.00
N SER A 107 -9.65 -20.06 7.80
CA SER A 107 -9.52 -20.26 9.25
C SER A 107 -9.04 -21.68 9.58
N ASN A 108 -7.78 -21.81 9.96
CA ASN A 108 -7.17 -23.06 10.42
C ASN A 108 -7.68 -23.47 11.82
N GLY A 109 -8.89 -24.02 11.87
CA GLY A 109 -9.45 -24.75 13.01
C GLY A 109 -10.00 -23.86 14.14
N LEU A 110 -11.31 -23.95 14.39
CA LEU A 110 -12.02 -23.34 15.54
C LEU A 110 -11.65 -21.88 15.79
N GLY A 111 -12.23 -20.95 15.00
CA GLY A 111 -12.00 -19.50 15.05
C GLY A 111 -12.39 -18.81 16.36
N LEU A 112 -11.66 -19.12 17.43
CA LEU A 112 -11.68 -18.51 18.75
C LEU A 112 -10.33 -17.81 18.91
N THR A 113 -10.31 -16.55 19.34
CA THR A 113 -9.04 -15.89 19.70
C THR A 113 -8.44 -16.53 20.95
N ASP A 114 -7.12 -16.43 21.13
CA ASP A 114 -6.43 -17.00 22.30
C ASP A 114 -7.01 -16.49 23.63
N GLU A 115 -7.52 -15.25 23.66
CA GLU A 115 -8.22 -14.66 24.80
C GLU A 115 -9.53 -15.41 25.14
N ILE A 116 -10.32 -15.80 24.13
CA ILE A 116 -11.56 -16.57 24.32
C ILE A 116 -11.20 -17.99 24.77
N ILE A 117 -10.14 -18.59 24.22
CA ILE A 117 -9.64 -19.90 24.65
C ILE A 117 -9.22 -19.87 26.13
N LEU A 118 -8.45 -18.85 26.55
CA LEU A 118 -8.12 -18.63 27.96
C LEU A 118 -9.37 -18.44 28.84
N GLY A 119 -10.33 -17.64 28.37
CA GLY A 119 -11.58 -17.38 29.09
C GLY A 119 -12.38 -18.66 29.35
N VAL A 120 -12.56 -19.50 28.33
CA VAL A 120 -13.24 -20.80 28.42
C VAL A 120 -12.52 -21.74 29.39
N PHE A 121 -11.19 -21.86 29.31
CA PHE A 121 -10.43 -22.67 30.27
C PHE A 121 -10.55 -22.14 31.70
N THR A 122 -10.54 -20.82 31.90
CA THR A 122 -10.67 -20.20 33.23
C THR A 122 -12.03 -20.52 33.86
N ILE A 123 -13.12 -20.44 33.08
CA ILE A 123 -14.47 -20.83 33.52
C ILE A 123 -14.54 -22.33 33.82
N LEU A 124 -13.93 -23.19 32.99
CA LEU A 124 -13.89 -24.63 33.22
C LEU A 124 -13.16 -25.00 34.52
N PHE A 125 -12.01 -24.38 34.81
CA PHE A 125 -11.28 -24.57 36.07
C PHE A 125 -12.07 -24.06 37.28
N LEU A 126 -12.81 -22.96 37.16
CA LEU A 126 -13.73 -22.49 38.20
C LEU A 126 -14.86 -23.51 38.47
N LEU A 127 -15.50 -24.04 37.43
CA LEU A 127 -16.55 -25.06 37.57
C LEU A 127 -16.04 -26.37 38.18
N LEU A 128 -14.87 -26.86 37.72
CA LEU A 128 -14.24 -28.07 38.26
C LEU A 128 -13.81 -27.91 39.73
N SER A 129 -13.24 -26.77 40.10
CA SER A 129 -12.84 -26.49 41.48
C SER A 129 -14.04 -26.29 42.41
N LEU A 130 -15.12 -25.64 41.95
CA LEU A 130 -16.39 -25.55 42.68
C LEU A 130 -17.01 -26.94 42.89
N GLY A 131 -17.02 -27.78 41.85
CA GLY A 131 -17.48 -29.16 41.89
C GLY A 131 -16.69 -30.01 42.89
N LEU A 132 -15.36 -29.90 42.90
CA LEU A 132 -14.47 -30.53 43.88
C LEU A 132 -14.78 -30.10 45.32
N VAL A 133 -15.06 -28.81 45.56
CA VAL A 133 -15.46 -28.29 46.87
C VAL A 133 -16.81 -28.89 47.31
N VAL A 134 -17.81 -28.93 46.41
CA VAL A 134 -19.12 -29.52 46.68
C VAL A 134 -19.00 -31.02 47.00
N VAL A 135 -18.32 -31.80 46.16
CA VAL A 135 -18.08 -33.23 46.38
C VAL A 135 -17.34 -33.48 47.69
N THR A 136 -16.30 -32.70 48.00
CA THR A 136 -15.55 -32.81 49.26
C THR A 136 -16.42 -32.49 50.48
N LYS A 137 -17.34 -31.52 50.38
CA LYS A 137 -18.28 -31.17 51.45
C LYS A 137 -19.34 -32.27 51.65
N THR A 138 -19.93 -32.76 50.57
CA THR A 138 -20.90 -33.87 50.60
C THR A 138 -20.29 -35.16 51.17
N LEU A 139 -19.06 -35.51 50.78
CA LEU A 139 -18.36 -36.68 51.32
C LEU A 139 -18.05 -36.56 52.82
N LYS A 140 -17.75 -35.36 53.32
CA LYS A 140 -17.59 -35.12 54.77
C LYS A 140 -18.91 -35.31 55.52
N ASN A 141 -19.98 -34.65 55.06
CA ASN A 141 -21.31 -34.78 55.67
C ASN A 141 -21.77 -36.26 55.70
N LEU A 142 -21.52 -37.03 54.63
CA LEU A 142 -21.85 -38.45 54.56
C LEU A 142 -20.98 -39.34 55.47
N ALA A 143 -19.72 -38.96 55.73
CA ALA A 143 -18.85 -39.66 56.67
C ALA A 143 -19.28 -39.42 58.13
N GLU A 144 -19.64 -38.19 58.46
CA GLU A 144 -20.20 -37.80 59.77
C GLU A 144 -21.52 -38.52 60.05
N LEU A 145 -22.45 -38.52 59.08
CA LEU A 145 -23.73 -39.26 59.17
C LEU A 145 -23.57 -40.78 59.33
N LYS A 146 -22.45 -41.36 58.89
CA LYS A 146 -22.13 -42.78 59.08
C LYS A 146 -21.28 -43.06 60.33
N GLY A 147 -21.11 -42.08 61.22
CA GLY A 147 -20.35 -42.23 62.47
C GLY A 147 -18.84 -42.41 62.29
N VAL A 148 -18.33 -42.24 61.07
CA VAL A 148 -16.90 -42.37 60.77
C VAL A 148 -16.19 -41.12 61.26
N LYS A 149 -15.43 -41.23 62.35
CA LYS A 149 -14.59 -40.14 62.87
C LYS A 149 -13.48 -39.81 61.87
N VAL A 150 -13.78 -38.93 60.92
CA VAL A 150 -12.82 -38.31 60.01
C VAL A 150 -11.77 -37.61 60.86
N LYS A 151 -10.56 -38.17 60.93
CA LYS A 151 -9.44 -37.51 61.63
C LYS A 151 -9.22 -36.15 60.99
N GLU A 152 -9.35 -35.08 61.78
CA GLU A 152 -8.96 -33.75 61.33
C GLU A 152 -7.51 -33.81 60.84
N LYS A 153 -7.28 -33.48 59.56
CA LYS A 153 -5.93 -33.21 59.08
C LYS A 153 -5.43 -32.00 59.86
N LYS A 154 -4.49 -32.21 60.79
CA LYS A 154 -3.69 -31.15 61.41
C LYS A 154 -3.34 -30.13 60.33
N LYS A 155 -3.65 -28.85 60.55
CA LYS A 155 -3.46 -27.78 59.56
C LYS A 155 -2.06 -27.91 58.94
N GLY A 156 -2.01 -28.33 57.67
CA GLY A 156 -0.75 -28.49 56.96
C GLY A 156 -0.02 -27.16 56.87
N LYS A 157 1.31 -27.19 56.74
CA LYS A 157 2.07 -25.96 56.46
C LYS A 157 1.46 -25.31 55.19
N PRO A 158 1.20 -23.99 55.18
CA PRO A 158 0.72 -23.29 53.99
C PRO A 158 1.62 -23.61 52.79
N ILE A 159 1.04 -23.78 51.60
CA ILE A 159 1.77 -24.25 50.42
C ILE A 159 3.01 -23.38 50.14
N TRP A 160 2.90 -22.06 50.30
CA TRP A 160 4.02 -21.12 50.17
C TRP A 160 5.15 -21.35 51.19
N LYS A 161 4.84 -21.75 52.44
CA LYS A 161 5.85 -22.12 53.43
C LYS A 161 6.49 -23.48 53.10
N ALA A 162 5.68 -24.47 52.72
CA ALA A 162 6.19 -25.78 52.31
C ALA A 162 7.06 -25.70 51.04
N TYR A 163 6.80 -24.73 50.17
CA TYR A 163 7.61 -24.39 49.00
C TYR A 163 8.92 -23.69 49.38
N LEU A 164 8.88 -22.64 50.21
CA LEU A 164 10.10 -21.93 50.68
C LEU A 164 11.04 -22.83 51.50
N GLU A 165 10.49 -23.78 52.27
CA GLU A 165 11.27 -24.80 53.00
C GLU A 165 11.87 -25.87 52.06
N ASN A 166 11.36 -26.01 50.84
CA ASN A 166 11.83 -27.01 49.89
C ASN A 166 12.91 -26.43 48.97
N GLN A 167 14.17 -26.63 49.38
CA GLN A 167 15.37 -26.18 48.66
C GLN A 167 15.40 -26.66 47.20
N PHE A 168 14.88 -27.85 46.89
CA PHE A 168 14.84 -28.36 45.52
C PHE A 168 13.84 -27.59 44.65
N LEU A 169 12.64 -27.30 45.16
CA LEU A 169 11.66 -26.48 44.43
C LEU A 169 12.16 -25.04 44.25
N MET A 170 12.75 -24.45 45.29
CA MET A 170 13.38 -23.13 45.23
C MET A 170 14.53 -23.06 44.21
N LEU A 171 15.34 -24.11 44.10
CA LEU A 171 16.38 -24.20 43.08
C LEU A 171 15.78 -24.34 41.67
N CYS A 172 14.77 -25.18 41.49
CA CYS A 172 14.10 -25.37 40.20
C CYS A 172 13.46 -24.08 39.69
N THR A 173 12.81 -23.30 40.56
CA THR A 173 12.19 -22.02 40.17
C THR A 173 13.20 -20.89 40.01
N ALA A 174 14.32 -20.88 40.76
CA ALA A 174 15.43 -19.98 40.49
C ALA A 174 16.06 -20.25 39.11
N ILE A 175 16.28 -21.52 38.75
CA ILE A 175 16.75 -21.92 37.43
C ILE A 175 15.74 -21.52 36.34
N LEU A 176 14.44 -21.78 36.54
CA LEU A 176 13.39 -21.37 35.60
C LEU A 176 13.37 -19.85 35.42
N PHE A 177 13.45 -19.07 36.50
CA PHE A 177 13.47 -17.62 36.44
C PHE A 177 14.72 -17.09 35.70
N LEU A 178 15.89 -17.70 35.93
CA LEU A 178 17.11 -17.37 35.19
C LEU A 178 16.98 -17.70 33.69
N LEU A 179 16.42 -18.85 33.33
CA LEU A 179 16.21 -19.25 31.94
C LEU A 179 15.19 -18.36 31.22
N VAL A 180 14.07 -18.02 31.86
CA VAL A 180 13.07 -17.08 31.32
C VAL A 180 13.66 -15.67 31.18
N SER A 181 14.44 -15.22 32.17
CA SER A 181 15.12 -13.91 32.12
C SER A 181 16.18 -13.86 31.01
N ALA A 182 16.98 -14.92 30.85
CA ALA A 182 17.97 -15.04 29.77
C ALA A 182 17.31 -15.10 28.39
N TYR A 183 16.20 -15.86 28.24
CA TYR A 183 15.42 -15.92 27.02
C TYR A 183 14.80 -14.56 26.65
N GLY A 184 14.19 -13.87 27.62
CA GLY A 184 13.62 -12.53 27.42
C GLY A 184 14.68 -11.48 27.05
N PHE A 185 15.84 -11.49 27.71
CA PHE A 185 16.96 -10.60 27.40
C PHE A 185 17.58 -10.90 26.02
N TYR A 186 17.76 -12.18 25.68
CA TYR A 186 18.19 -12.59 24.36
C TYR A 186 17.20 -12.16 23.28
N GLY A 187 15.90 -12.43 23.47
CA GLY A 187 14.84 -12.00 22.56
C GLY A 187 14.82 -10.48 22.34
N TRP A 188 14.97 -9.69 23.42
CA TRP A 188 15.07 -8.24 23.32
C TRP A 188 16.32 -7.77 22.56
N THR A 189 17.51 -8.31 22.88
CA THR A 189 18.75 -7.95 22.18
C THR A 189 18.74 -8.32 20.69
N MET A 190 18.06 -9.41 20.30
CA MET A 190 17.91 -9.80 18.88
C MET A 190 16.95 -8.91 18.07
N GLN A 191 16.18 -8.02 18.73
CA GLN A 191 15.33 -7.02 18.04
C GLN A 191 16.03 -5.66 17.88
N VAL A 192 17.21 -5.46 18.47
CA VAL A 192 17.94 -4.19 18.36
C VAL A 192 18.40 -3.95 16.92
N GLY A 193 17.88 -2.89 16.29
CA GLY A 193 18.16 -2.54 14.90
C GLY A 193 17.20 -3.19 13.87
N VAL A 194 16.18 -3.94 14.31
CA VAL A 194 15.14 -4.49 13.43
C VAL A 194 14.00 -3.48 13.30
N ASN A 195 13.85 -2.88 12.11
CA ASN A 195 12.87 -1.82 11.84
C ASN A 195 11.59 -2.33 11.15
N GLN A 196 11.20 -3.60 11.33
CA GLN A 196 9.96 -4.13 10.75
C GLN A 196 8.73 -3.40 11.30
N GLY A 197 7.75 -3.13 10.43
CA GLY A 197 6.58 -2.34 10.76
C GLY A 197 6.83 -0.83 10.89
N TYR A 198 8.06 -0.33 10.63
CA TYR A 198 8.33 1.11 10.67
C TYR A 198 7.51 1.83 9.59
N MET A 199 6.57 2.68 10.05
CA MET A 199 5.57 3.36 9.23
C MET A 199 5.48 4.85 9.63
N PRO A 200 6.37 5.70 9.12
CA PRO A 200 6.39 7.14 9.42
C PRO A 200 5.33 7.90 8.62
N VAL A 201 4.72 8.91 9.24
CA VAL A 201 3.83 9.86 8.56
C VAL A 201 4.62 10.64 7.50
N GLN A 202 4.11 10.66 6.27
CA GLN A 202 4.72 11.36 5.13
C GLN A 202 4.17 12.79 4.98
N PRO A 203 4.86 13.73 4.30
CA PRO A 203 4.38 15.10 4.12
C PRO A 203 3.09 15.20 3.28
N ILE A 204 2.94 14.27 2.34
CA ILE A 204 1.74 14.03 1.54
C ILE A 204 1.37 12.56 1.77
N HIS A 205 0.09 12.29 2.03
CA HIS A 205 -0.44 10.94 2.19
C HIS A 205 -0.55 10.27 0.82
N TYR A 206 0.48 9.54 0.43
CA TYR A 206 0.57 8.83 -0.85
C TYR A 206 0.25 7.34 -0.67
N SER A 207 -0.92 6.94 -1.16
CA SER A 207 -1.37 5.54 -1.20
C SER A 207 -0.72 4.75 -2.33
N HIS A 208 -0.02 3.66 -2.01
CA HIS A 208 0.39 2.70 -3.03
C HIS A 208 -0.77 1.80 -3.45
N LYS A 209 -1.73 1.53 -2.55
CA LYS A 209 -2.98 0.83 -2.85
C LYS A 209 -3.72 1.48 -4.02
N ILE A 210 -3.98 2.79 -3.97
CA ILE A 210 -4.73 3.47 -5.06
C ILE A 210 -3.97 3.38 -6.40
N HIS A 211 -2.65 3.58 -6.41
CA HIS A 211 -1.87 3.66 -7.65
C HIS A 211 -1.52 2.28 -8.24
N SER A 212 -0.94 1.39 -7.43
CA SER A 212 -0.47 0.06 -7.87
C SER A 212 -1.52 -1.04 -7.66
N GLY A 213 -2.38 -0.91 -6.65
CA GLY A 213 -3.47 -1.83 -6.35
C GLY A 213 -4.69 -1.61 -7.22
N ASP A 214 -5.34 -0.46 -7.10
CA ASP A 214 -6.64 -0.20 -7.73
C ASP A 214 -6.45 0.16 -9.22
N ASN A 215 -5.54 1.09 -9.53
CA ASN A 215 -5.25 1.54 -10.91
C ASN A 215 -4.23 0.68 -11.67
N LYS A 216 -3.63 -0.35 -11.04
CA LYS A 216 -2.68 -1.30 -11.64
C LYS A 216 -1.48 -0.65 -12.37
N ILE A 217 -0.99 0.49 -11.89
CA ILE A 217 0.20 1.16 -12.44
C ILE A 217 1.45 0.33 -12.11
N ASP A 218 2.25 -0.02 -13.12
CA ASP A 218 3.51 -0.78 -12.94
C ASP A 218 4.49 -0.03 -12.03
N CYS A 219 5.10 -0.75 -11.08
CA CYS A 219 6.01 -0.17 -10.08
C CYS A 219 7.17 0.61 -10.70
N ASN A 220 7.65 0.20 -11.87
CA ASN A 220 8.77 0.82 -12.59
C ASN A 220 8.35 2.06 -13.40
N TYR A 221 7.06 2.38 -13.52
CA TYR A 221 6.62 3.66 -14.08
C TYR A 221 7.10 4.81 -13.20
N CYS A 222 6.88 4.70 -11.88
CA CYS A 222 7.40 5.64 -10.89
C CYS A 222 8.86 5.35 -10.51
N HIS A 223 9.20 4.09 -10.22
CA HIS A 223 10.52 3.68 -9.75
C HIS A 223 11.43 3.16 -10.88
N SER A 224 11.40 3.83 -12.03
CA SER A 224 12.12 3.44 -13.27
C SER A 224 13.61 3.16 -13.08
N SER A 225 14.26 3.88 -12.16
CA SER A 225 15.66 3.67 -11.79
C SER A 225 15.97 2.27 -11.23
N ALA A 226 15.00 1.51 -10.70
CA ALA A 226 15.22 0.18 -10.13
C ALA A 226 15.86 -0.82 -11.11
N LYS A 227 15.54 -0.70 -12.41
CA LYS A 227 16.04 -1.59 -13.48
C LYS A 227 17.46 -1.26 -13.97
N VAL A 228 18.01 -0.09 -13.63
CA VAL A 228 19.30 0.40 -14.18
C VAL A 228 20.30 0.92 -13.14
N SER A 229 19.83 1.36 -11.98
CA SER A 229 20.62 1.98 -10.92
C SER A 229 20.87 1.02 -9.76
N LYS A 230 21.94 1.28 -8.98
CA LYS A 230 22.12 0.64 -7.67
C LYS A 230 21.04 1.05 -6.67
N HIS A 231 20.46 2.24 -6.83
CA HIS A 231 19.44 2.81 -5.96
C HIS A 231 18.16 3.09 -6.74
N SER A 232 17.06 2.44 -6.35
CA SER A 232 15.72 2.83 -6.75
C SER A 232 15.35 4.14 -6.01
N GLY A 233 15.33 5.25 -6.75
CA GLY A 233 14.98 6.55 -6.22
C GLY A 233 13.47 6.74 -6.03
N ILE A 234 13.11 7.72 -5.20
CA ILE A 234 11.74 8.26 -5.14
C ILE A 234 11.48 9.04 -6.46
N PRO A 235 10.30 8.90 -7.10
CA PRO A 235 9.97 9.63 -8.32
C PRO A 235 10.07 11.15 -8.14
N SER A 236 10.47 11.85 -9.20
CA SER A 236 10.35 13.31 -9.25
C SER A 236 8.88 13.71 -9.42
N LEU A 237 8.48 14.85 -8.86
CA LEU A 237 7.08 15.31 -8.87
C LEU A 237 6.53 15.54 -10.29
N ASN A 238 7.39 15.67 -11.30
CA ASN A 238 7.01 15.71 -12.71
C ASN A 238 6.27 14.44 -13.15
N ILE A 239 6.64 13.27 -12.62
CA ILE A 239 5.95 12.00 -12.91
C ILE A 239 4.51 12.05 -12.39
N CYS A 240 4.30 12.59 -11.19
CA CYS A 240 2.97 12.81 -10.62
C CYS A 240 2.13 13.74 -11.53
N MET A 241 2.73 14.84 -11.98
CA MET A 241 2.05 15.84 -12.83
C MET A 241 1.78 15.40 -14.27
N ASN A 242 2.32 14.27 -14.74
CA ASN A 242 1.91 13.67 -16.01
C ASN A 242 0.42 13.27 -15.98
N CYS A 243 -0.07 12.80 -14.83
CA CYS A 243 -1.46 12.39 -14.63
C CYS A 243 -2.27 13.47 -13.90
N HIS A 244 -1.73 14.06 -12.82
CA HIS A 244 -2.52 14.88 -11.91
C HIS A 244 -3.07 16.19 -12.50
N LYS A 245 -2.46 16.75 -13.57
CA LYS A 245 -3.08 17.85 -14.35
C LYS A 245 -4.49 17.52 -14.84
N SER A 246 -4.77 16.24 -15.12
CA SER A 246 -6.08 15.75 -15.53
C SER A 246 -6.87 15.09 -14.39
N ILE A 247 -6.20 14.80 -13.27
CA ILE A 247 -6.70 14.06 -12.10
C ILE A 247 -6.41 14.90 -10.84
N TYR A 248 -7.08 16.06 -10.76
CA TYR A 248 -6.99 16.99 -9.64
C TYR A 248 -7.96 16.67 -8.47
N GLU A 249 -8.77 15.62 -8.62
CA GLU A 249 -9.71 15.15 -7.59
C GLU A 249 -9.73 13.62 -7.51
N TYR A 250 -10.07 13.09 -6.34
CA TYR A 250 -10.34 11.68 -6.13
C TYR A 250 -11.80 11.33 -6.43
N ASN A 251 -12.01 10.17 -7.07
CA ASN A 251 -13.31 9.63 -7.45
C ASN A 251 -13.37 8.08 -7.25
N GLY A 252 -12.51 7.54 -6.38
CA GLY A 252 -12.45 6.11 -6.04
C GLY A 252 -13.16 5.76 -4.73
N GLU A 253 -12.82 4.61 -4.14
CA GLU A 253 -13.38 4.16 -2.86
C GLU A 253 -12.84 5.00 -1.68
N THR A 254 -13.74 5.49 -0.83
CA THR A 254 -13.44 6.28 0.37
C THR A 254 -13.77 5.49 1.64
N THR A 255 -13.02 5.73 2.73
CA THR A 255 -13.31 5.17 4.06
C THR A 255 -13.84 6.25 5.00
N GLU A 256 -14.21 5.88 6.23
CA GLU A 256 -14.55 6.86 7.28
C GLU A 256 -13.32 7.68 7.73
N GLU A 257 -12.10 7.17 7.53
CA GLU A 257 -10.84 7.86 7.82
C GLU A 257 -10.37 8.73 6.64
N TYR A 258 -10.48 8.22 5.42
CA TYR A 258 -10.02 8.87 4.19
C TYR A 258 -11.20 9.18 3.26
N THR A 259 -11.79 10.36 3.46
CA THR A 259 -12.89 10.88 2.65
C THR A 259 -12.40 11.44 1.31
N LYS A 260 -13.34 11.81 0.41
CA LYS A 260 -12.99 12.45 -0.86
C LYS A 260 -12.23 13.76 -0.65
N GLU A 261 -12.70 14.57 0.31
CA GLU A 261 -12.17 15.88 0.65
C GLU A 261 -10.74 15.79 1.23
N PHE A 262 -10.42 14.70 1.94
CA PHE A 262 -9.06 14.39 2.39
C PHE A 262 -8.13 14.16 1.19
N TYR A 263 -8.45 13.21 0.30
CA TYR A 263 -7.60 12.93 -0.87
C TYR A 263 -7.50 14.13 -1.83
N ASP A 264 -8.60 14.87 -2.04
CA ASP A 264 -8.59 16.12 -2.82
C ASP A 264 -7.60 17.14 -2.22
N ALA A 265 -7.56 17.29 -0.89
CA ALA A 265 -6.60 18.18 -0.21
C ALA A 265 -5.14 17.69 -0.30
N GLU A 266 -4.89 16.38 -0.31
CA GLU A 266 -3.54 15.83 -0.53
C GLU A 266 -3.04 16.10 -1.96
N ILE A 267 -3.91 16.06 -2.97
CA ILE A 267 -3.58 16.48 -4.35
C ILE A 267 -3.23 17.99 -4.39
N GLN A 268 -3.92 18.83 -3.62
CA GLN A 268 -3.55 20.25 -3.50
C GLN A 268 -2.17 20.48 -2.84
N LYS A 269 -1.70 19.57 -1.97
CA LYS A 269 -0.30 19.63 -1.48
C LYS A 269 0.71 19.35 -2.59
N LEU A 270 0.43 18.38 -3.48
CA LEU A 270 1.27 18.12 -4.65
C LEU A 270 1.33 19.37 -5.55
N TYR A 271 0.19 19.97 -5.86
CA TYR A 271 0.10 21.20 -6.66
C TYR A 271 0.94 22.34 -6.07
N LYS A 272 0.82 22.58 -4.76
CA LYS A 272 1.63 23.55 -4.02
C LYS A 272 3.13 23.23 -4.03
N ALA A 273 3.52 21.96 -4.08
CA ALA A 273 4.93 21.56 -4.17
C ALA A 273 5.52 21.79 -5.57
N VAL A 274 4.76 21.57 -6.63
CA VAL A 274 5.21 21.81 -8.02
C VAL A 274 4.95 23.23 -8.53
N GLY A 275 4.24 24.06 -7.76
CA GLY A 275 3.84 25.40 -8.16
C GLY A 275 2.78 25.42 -9.27
N TRP A 276 1.89 24.43 -9.33
CA TRP A 276 0.81 24.36 -10.32
C TRP A 276 -0.42 25.15 -9.84
N ASP A 277 -0.99 25.94 -10.74
CA ASP A 277 -2.26 26.64 -10.57
C ASP A 277 -3.33 25.95 -11.42
N ASP A 278 -4.38 25.44 -10.77
CA ASP A 278 -5.45 24.68 -11.45
C ASP A 278 -6.54 25.57 -12.07
N GLU A 279 -6.64 26.84 -11.67
CA GLU A 279 -7.57 27.81 -12.27
C GLU A 279 -6.96 28.41 -13.55
N ALA A 280 -5.68 28.75 -13.51
CA ALA A 280 -4.90 29.21 -14.67
C ALA A 280 -4.48 28.07 -15.61
N GLN A 281 -4.38 26.82 -15.11
CA GLN A 281 -3.79 25.67 -15.82
C GLN A 281 -2.32 25.89 -16.20
N GLU A 282 -1.57 26.62 -15.38
CA GLU A 282 -0.17 27.01 -15.61
C GLU A 282 0.74 26.73 -14.41
N TYR A 283 2.06 26.78 -14.63
CA TYR A 283 3.05 26.72 -13.55
C TYR A 283 3.48 28.13 -13.13
N THR A 284 3.24 28.46 -11.86
CA THR A 284 3.67 29.72 -11.21
C THR A 284 5.19 29.92 -11.13
N GLY A 285 5.97 28.86 -11.38
CA GLY A 285 7.43 28.84 -11.20
C GLY A 285 7.90 28.73 -9.75
N VAL A 286 7.00 28.76 -8.76
CA VAL A 286 7.34 28.69 -7.33
C VAL A 286 7.22 27.26 -6.81
N THR A 287 8.35 26.55 -6.73
CA THR A 287 8.40 25.12 -6.36
C THR A 287 8.97 24.89 -4.95
N TYR A 288 8.45 23.88 -4.24
CA TYR A 288 8.95 23.44 -2.93
C TYR A 288 9.24 21.93 -2.92
N PRO A 289 10.45 21.47 -2.54
CA PRO A 289 10.77 20.04 -2.53
C PRO A 289 10.04 19.30 -1.41
N VAL A 290 9.33 18.23 -1.74
CA VAL A 290 8.68 17.35 -0.77
C VAL A 290 9.75 16.54 -0.01
N LYS A 291 9.82 16.74 1.32
CA LYS A 291 10.79 16.11 2.21
C LYS A 291 10.32 14.72 2.66
N TRP A 292 10.26 13.77 1.73
CA TRP A 292 9.87 12.39 2.00
C TRP A 292 10.72 11.74 3.10
N VAL A 293 10.09 10.99 4.00
CA VAL A 293 10.76 10.22 5.06
C VAL A 293 11.15 8.85 4.50
N ARG A 294 12.46 8.58 4.38
CA ARG A 294 12.97 7.31 3.88
C ARG A 294 12.72 6.19 4.89
N ILE A 295 11.92 5.20 4.50
CA ILE A 295 11.58 4.02 5.30
C ILE A 295 12.72 2.99 5.26
N HIS A 296 12.96 2.40 4.08
CA HIS A 296 13.98 1.37 3.90
C HIS A 296 15.39 1.98 3.89
N ASN A 297 16.14 1.80 4.98
CA ASN A 297 17.52 2.24 5.10
C ASN A 297 18.47 1.07 5.42
N LEU A 298 19.68 1.14 4.86
CA LEU A 298 20.80 0.25 5.15
C LEU A 298 22.01 1.12 5.53
N PRO A 299 22.93 0.65 6.39
CA PRO A 299 24.16 1.39 6.69
C PRO A 299 25.01 1.61 5.44
N ASP A 300 25.73 2.75 5.34
CA ASP A 300 26.49 3.10 4.14
C ASP A 300 27.67 2.14 3.83
N PHE A 301 28.10 1.34 4.82
CA PHE A 301 29.05 0.25 4.65
C PHE A 301 28.44 -1.03 4.05
N ALA A 302 27.14 -1.04 3.72
CA ALA A 302 26.47 -2.13 3.02
C ALA A 302 26.16 -1.70 1.56
N TYR A 303 26.90 -2.27 0.61
CA TYR A 303 26.64 -2.08 -0.80
C TYR A 303 25.45 -2.93 -1.24
N PHE A 304 24.36 -2.27 -1.66
CA PHE A 304 23.20 -2.89 -2.31
C PHE A 304 22.98 -2.29 -3.69
N ASN A 305 22.49 -3.10 -4.63
CA ASN A 305 22.31 -2.71 -6.02
C ASN A 305 20.98 -3.26 -6.59
N HIS A 306 20.01 -2.39 -6.83
CA HIS A 306 18.67 -2.77 -7.31
C HIS A 306 18.71 -3.45 -8.68
N SER A 307 19.45 -2.93 -9.67
CA SER A 307 19.41 -3.48 -11.04
C SER A 307 19.96 -4.91 -11.13
N GLN A 308 20.87 -5.31 -10.25
CA GLN A 308 21.30 -6.71 -10.14
C GLN A 308 20.17 -7.64 -9.67
N HIS A 309 19.37 -7.20 -8.69
CA HIS A 309 18.27 -8.02 -8.15
C HIS A 309 17.05 -8.00 -9.08
N VAL A 310 16.69 -6.83 -9.62
CA VAL A 310 15.49 -6.63 -10.45
C VAL A 310 15.69 -7.05 -11.90
N SER A 311 16.86 -6.82 -12.50
CA SER A 311 17.06 -7.03 -13.95
C SER A 311 17.99 -8.19 -14.31
N VAL A 312 18.90 -8.61 -13.43
CA VAL A 312 19.73 -9.82 -13.66
C VAL A 312 19.12 -11.04 -12.98
N ALA A 313 18.86 -10.98 -11.67
CA ALA A 313 18.23 -12.08 -10.94
C ALA A 313 16.70 -12.14 -11.16
N GLY A 314 16.07 -11.04 -11.59
CA GLY A 314 14.63 -10.97 -11.86
C GLY A 314 13.77 -11.31 -10.64
N ILE A 315 14.11 -10.73 -9.48
CA ILE A 315 13.35 -10.89 -8.23
C ILE A 315 12.18 -9.90 -8.22
N GLU A 316 11.00 -10.40 -7.86
CA GLU A 316 9.78 -9.58 -7.76
C GLU A 316 9.86 -8.59 -6.59
N CYS A 317 9.33 -7.37 -6.78
CA CYS A 317 9.37 -6.29 -5.80
C CYS A 317 8.78 -6.72 -4.44
N GLN A 318 7.71 -7.51 -4.47
CA GLN A 318 6.95 -7.99 -3.32
C GLN A 318 7.78 -8.94 -2.44
N THR A 319 8.73 -9.69 -2.99
CA THR A 319 9.63 -10.57 -2.23
C THR A 319 10.50 -9.79 -1.24
N CYS A 320 10.82 -8.52 -1.54
CA CYS A 320 11.61 -7.65 -0.68
C CYS A 320 10.76 -6.65 0.12
N HIS A 321 9.69 -6.12 -0.46
CA HIS A 321 8.91 -5.01 0.12
C HIS A 321 7.50 -5.39 0.63
N GLY A 322 7.08 -6.65 0.50
CA GLY A 322 5.71 -7.07 0.81
C GLY A 322 4.70 -6.67 -0.28
N PRO A 323 3.40 -6.92 -0.08
CA PRO A 323 2.35 -6.56 -1.04
C PRO A 323 2.10 -5.05 -1.06
N VAL A 324 2.99 -4.30 -1.71
CA VAL A 324 2.97 -2.82 -1.79
C VAL A 324 1.67 -2.30 -2.42
N GLU A 325 1.11 -3.07 -3.35
CA GLU A 325 -0.19 -2.87 -3.98
C GLU A 325 -1.40 -2.95 -3.03
N GLU A 326 -1.21 -3.40 -1.80
CA GLU A 326 -2.24 -3.37 -0.74
C GLU A 326 -1.99 -2.26 0.30
N MET A 327 -0.86 -1.54 0.22
CA MET A 327 -0.42 -0.59 1.24
C MET A 327 -0.99 0.83 1.02
N GLU A 328 -1.94 1.19 1.89
CA GLU A 328 -2.45 2.57 1.98
C GLU A 328 -1.41 3.54 2.57
N ILE A 329 -0.63 3.08 3.56
CA ILE A 329 0.58 3.76 4.03
C ILE A 329 1.75 2.78 3.93
N MET A 330 2.86 3.23 3.34
CA MET A 330 4.04 2.40 3.16
C MET A 330 4.73 2.12 4.51
N TYR A 331 5.07 0.86 4.77
CA TYR A 331 5.81 0.42 5.95
C TYR A 331 6.96 -0.54 5.59
N GLN A 332 7.95 -0.69 6.46
CA GLN A 332 9.01 -1.68 6.25
C GLN A 332 8.51 -3.10 6.53
N HIS A 333 8.26 -3.89 5.48
CA HIS A 333 7.81 -5.29 5.60
C HIS A 333 8.95 -6.22 6.02
N SER A 334 10.02 -6.31 5.23
CA SER A 334 11.17 -7.20 5.48
C SER A 334 12.14 -6.63 6.54
N PRO A 335 12.86 -7.48 7.30
CA PRO A 335 13.80 -7.01 8.32
C PRO A 335 15.04 -6.33 7.75
N LEU A 336 15.43 -6.67 6.51
CA LEU A 336 16.65 -6.18 5.82
C LEU A 336 17.95 -6.38 6.62
N THR A 337 17.96 -7.33 7.56
CA THR A 337 19.14 -7.68 8.36
C THR A 337 20.09 -8.57 7.55
N MET A 338 21.38 -8.55 7.92
CA MET A 338 22.43 -9.36 7.27
C MET A 338 22.05 -10.86 7.17
N GLY A 339 21.44 -11.43 8.20
CA GLY A 339 21.00 -12.83 8.20
C GLY A 339 19.88 -13.13 7.19
N TRP A 340 18.95 -12.18 6.98
CA TRP A 340 17.90 -12.30 5.96
C TRP A 340 18.49 -12.27 4.55
N CYS A 341 19.41 -11.34 4.26
CA CYS A 341 20.12 -11.29 2.97
C CYS A 341 20.92 -12.58 2.71
N ILE A 342 21.64 -13.07 3.72
CA ILE A 342 22.46 -14.30 3.62
C ILE A 342 21.59 -15.53 3.35
N ASN A 343 20.44 -15.68 4.02
CA ASN A 343 19.55 -16.82 3.79
C ASN A 343 18.88 -16.74 2.41
N CYS A 344 18.40 -15.55 2.01
CA CYS A 344 17.93 -15.32 0.64
C CYS A 344 18.99 -15.72 -0.40
N HIS A 345 20.27 -15.35 -0.22
CA HIS A 345 21.36 -15.76 -1.12
C HIS A 345 21.69 -17.26 -1.09
N ARG A 346 21.39 -17.97 0.01
CA ARG A 346 21.55 -19.44 0.11
C ARG A 346 20.42 -20.22 -0.54
N GLU A 347 19.22 -19.66 -0.55
CA GLU A 347 17.98 -20.32 -0.95
C GLU A 347 17.52 -19.95 -2.37
N THR A 348 17.95 -18.79 -2.88
CA THR A 348 17.55 -18.29 -4.21
C THR A 348 18.49 -18.78 -5.30
N ASN A 349 17.93 -19.52 -6.28
CA ASN A 349 18.61 -19.93 -7.50
C ASN A 349 18.77 -18.76 -8.47
N VAL A 350 19.90 -18.73 -9.18
CA VAL A 350 20.26 -17.68 -10.14
C VAL A 350 19.58 -17.96 -11.49
N LYS A 351 19.02 -16.91 -12.12
CA LYS A 351 18.52 -17.00 -13.50
C LYS A 351 19.71 -17.08 -14.47
N ILE A 352 20.06 -18.31 -14.84
CA ILE A 352 21.20 -18.65 -15.71
C ILE A 352 20.78 -18.83 -17.18
N LYS A 353 19.50 -19.19 -17.42
CA LYS A 353 18.93 -19.33 -18.77
C LYS A 353 19.00 -17.99 -19.51
N ASP A 354 19.33 -18.06 -20.80
CA ASP A 354 19.40 -16.93 -21.74
C ASP A 354 20.48 -15.87 -21.41
N ASN A 355 21.59 -16.26 -20.75
CA ASN A 355 22.70 -15.36 -20.43
C ASN A 355 24.09 -16.00 -20.62
N GLU A 356 24.69 -15.76 -21.79
CA GLU A 356 26.00 -16.28 -22.23
C GLU A 356 27.16 -16.07 -21.23
N TYR A 357 27.08 -15.04 -20.38
CA TYR A 357 28.09 -14.81 -19.33
C TYR A 357 28.19 -15.98 -18.35
N TYR A 358 27.07 -16.66 -18.06
CA TYR A 358 27.04 -17.73 -17.10
C TYR A 358 27.42 -19.10 -17.67
N ASP A 359 27.36 -19.36 -18.98
CA ASP A 359 27.55 -20.70 -19.57
C ASP A 359 28.78 -21.44 -19.03
N ARG A 360 29.95 -20.78 -19.05
CA ARG A 360 31.22 -21.39 -18.59
C ARG A 360 31.25 -21.55 -17.07
N ILE A 361 30.79 -20.53 -16.34
CA ILE A 361 30.76 -20.52 -14.86
C ILE A 361 29.79 -21.59 -14.36
N HIS A 362 28.64 -21.74 -15.01
CA HIS A 362 27.64 -22.73 -14.71
C HIS A 362 28.16 -24.15 -14.94
N ALA A 363 28.77 -24.42 -16.11
CA ALA A 363 29.37 -25.73 -16.38
C ALA A 363 30.50 -26.10 -15.38
N GLU A 364 31.35 -25.15 -15.00
CA GLU A 364 32.41 -25.35 -14.00
C GLU A 364 31.83 -25.59 -12.59
N LEU A 365 30.90 -24.76 -12.12
CA LEU A 365 30.36 -24.82 -10.76
C LEU A 365 29.31 -25.91 -10.58
N SER A 366 28.46 -26.20 -11.57
CA SER A 366 27.52 -27.33 -11.56
C SER A 366 28.29 -28.64 -11.38
N LYS A 367 29.35 -28.85 -12.17
CA LYS A 367 30.23 -30.02 -12.05
C LYS A 367 30.96 -30.10 -10.70
N LYS A 368 31.30 -28.95 -10.10
CA LYS A 368 31.99 -28.87 -8.79
C LYS A 368 31.05 -29.20 -7.62
N TYR A 369 29.80 -28.76 -7.67
CA TYR A 369 28.83 -28.89 -6.57
C TYR A 369 27.81 -30.01 -6.75
N GLY A 370 27.70 -30.60 -7.95
CA GLY A 370 26.77 -31.70 -8.24
C GLY A 370 25.31 -31.27 -8.36
N VAL A 371 25.03 -30.05 -8.84
CA VAL A 371 23.69 -29.45 -8.89
C VAL A 371 23.37 -28.86 -10.27
N GLU A 372 22.11 -28.98 -10.70
CA GLU A 372 21.63 -28.45 -12.00
C GLU A 372 21.26 -26.96 -11.95
N GLU A 373 20.97 -26.40 -10.77
CA GLU A 373 20.77 -24.96 -10.56
C GLU A 373 21.73 -24.47 -9.47
N LEU A 374 22.22 -23.24 -9.60
CA LEU A 374 23.19 -22.64 -8.68
C LEU A 374 22.56 -21.50 -7.90
N THR A 375 22.82 -21.44 -6.59
CA THR A 375 22.38 -20.35 -5.72
C THR A 375 23.36 -19.18 -5.76
N ALA A 376 22.90 -17.98 -5.39
CA ALA A 376 23.79 -16.81 -5.31
C ALA A 376 24.99 -17.06 -4.37
N ALA A 377 24.79 -17.83 -3.29
CA ALA A 377 25.84 -18.28 -2.39
C ALA A 377 26.89 -19.18 -3.07
N GLN A 378 26.50 -20.08 -3.97
CA GLN A 378 27.43 -20.94 -4.72
C GLN A 378 28.25 -20.17 -5.76
N MET A 379 27.75 -19.03 -6.26
CA MET A 379 28.52 -18.06 -7.04
C MET A 379 29.38 -17.11 -6.19
N GLY A 380 29.53 -17.40 -4.89
CA GLY A 380 30.33 -16.59 -3.97
C GLY A 380 29.64 -15.29 -3.50
N GLY A 381 28.31 -15.19 -3.61
CA GLY A 381 27.50 -14.07 -3.11
C GLY A 381 27.41 -13.95 -1.58
N LEU A 382 28.34 -14.58 -0.85
CA LEU A 382 28.51 -14.49 0.61
C LEU A 382 29.91 -13.96 1.01
N GLU A 383 30.74 -13.55 0.05
CA GLU A 383 32.06 -12.96 0.30
C GLU A 383 31.94 -11.52 0.80
N CYS A 384 32.63 -11.18 1.90
CA CYS A 384 32.48 -9.90 2.59
C CYS A 384 32.64 -8.68 1.65
N GLY A 385 33.71 -8.64 0.83
CA GLY A 385 33.99 -7.50 -0.05
C GLY A 385 32.96 -7.26 -1.16
N LYS A 386 32.12 -8.25 -1.50
CA LYS A 386 31.00 -8.04 -2.45
C LYS A 386 29.83 -7.27 -1.83
N CYS A 387 29.76 -7.22 -0.50
CA CYS A 387 28.68 -6.58 0.25
C CYS A 387 29.16 -5.40 1.12
N HIS A 388 30.45 -5.35 1.48
CA HIS A 388 30.98 -4.44 2.51
C HIS A 388 32.27 -3.70 2.13
N TYR A 389 32.61 -3.71 0.84
CA TYR A 389 33.86 -3.20 0.23
C TYR A 389 35.11 -4.04 0.53
#